data_AF-A0A820TQI1-F1
#
_entry.id   AF-A0A820TQI1-F1
#
_cell.length_a   1.000
_cell.length_b   1.000
_cell.length_c   1.000
_cell.angle_alpha   90.00
_cell.angle_beta   90.00
_cell.angle_gamma   90.00
#
_symmetry.space_group_name_H-M   'P 1'
#
loop_
_entity.id
_entity.type
_entity.pdbx_description
1 polymer ?
#
loop_
_entity_poly.entity_id
_entity_poly.type
_entity_poly.pdbx_seq_one_letter_code
_entity_poly.pdbx_strand_id
1 'polypeptide(L)'
;FGIRVEPPTKFNSKNNEDLSQNKRGLCRLRTACERAKRTLSSSSQASLEIDSLHEGIDFYSTITRARFEELCADLFRLTLEPVTKALRDAKMDKA
;
A
#
# COMPACT_ATOMS: atom_id res chain seq x y z
N PHE A 1 -12.85 9.52 6.38
CA PHE A 1 -12.48 8.33 5.60
C PHE A 1 -11.03 8.46 5.11
N GLY A 2 -10.07 8.45 6.03
CA GLY A 2 -8.66 8.49 5.69
C GLY A 2 -8.10 7.09 5.85
N ILE A 3 -8.00 6.33 4.76
CA ILE A 3 -7.19 5.11 4.79
C ILE A 3 -5.74 5.58 4.90
N ARG A 4 -5.23 5.57 6.14
CA ARG A 4 -3.81 5.71 6.42
C ARG A 4 -3.15 4.45 5.90
N VAL A 5 -2.75 4.50 4.63
CA VAL A 5 -1.85 3.52 4.03
C VAL A 5 -0.53 3.67 4.77
N GLU A 6 -0.34 2.83 5.80
CA GLU A 6 0.94 2.65 6.43
C GLU A 6 1.90 2.18 5.32
N PRO A 7 3.03 2.86 5.10
CA PRO A 7 3.97 2.46 4.07
C PRO A 7 4.39 1.02 4.34
N PRO A 8 4.47 0.15 3.32
CA PRO A 8 4.89 -1.22 3.52
C PRO A 8 6.28 -1.21 4.18
N THR A 9 6.36 -1.70 5.41
CA THR A 9 7.56 -1.80 6.26
C THR A 9 8.66 -2.73 5.70
N LYS A 10 8.53 -3.19 4.46
CA LYS A 10 9.45 -4.11 3.78
C LYS A 10 10.51 -3.40 2.94
N PHE A 11 11.01 -2.24 3.37
CA PHE A 11 12.27 -1.71 2.83
C PHE A 11 13.50 -2.39 3.47
N ASN A 12 13.34 -2.93 4.68
CA ASN A 12 14.42 -3.46 5.52
C ASN A 12 15.14 -4.73 5.01
N SER A 13 14.64 -5.41 3.97
CA SER A 13 15.33 -6.62 3.48
C SER A 13 16.36 -6.36 2.38
N LYS A 14 16.39 -5.16 1.78
CA LYS A 14 17.34 -4.84 0.70
C LYS A 14 18.32 -3.72 1.04
N ASN A 15 17.89 -2.71 1.79
CA ASN A 15 18.76 -1.67 2.36
C ASN A 15 18.50 -1.64 3.86
N ASN A 16 19.53 -1.98 4.64
CA ASN A 16 19.52 -2.09 6.10
C ASN A 16 19.54 -0.69 6.76
N GLU A 17 18.71 0.24 6.26
CA GLU A 17 18.75 1.66 6.63
C GLU A 17 17.36 2.22 6.88
N ASP A 18 17.22 2.88 8.03
CA ASP A 18 15.94 3.33 8.57
C ASP A 18 15.44 4.59 7.84
N LEU A 19 14.62 4.39 6.80
CA LEU A 19 13.94 5.48 6.07
C LEU A 19 13.02 6.32 6.98
N SER A 20 12.72 5.86 8.20
CA SER A 20 11.88 6.57 9.16
C SER A 20 12.44 7.95 9.54
N GLN A 21 13.77 8.16 9.43
CA GLN A 21 14.41 9.44 9.75
C GLN A 21 14.31 10.46 8.59
N ASN A 22 14.14 10.00 7.34
CA ASN A 22 14.11 10.87 6.18
C ASN A 22 12.67 11.21 5.74
N LYS A 23 12.13 12.31 6.28
CA LYS A 23 10.80 12.83 5.93
C LYS A 23 10.62 13.09 4.42
N ARG A 24 11.70 13.48 3.71
CA ARG A 24 11.65 13.76 2.27
C ARG A 24 11.58 12.47 1.44
N GLY A 25 12.35 11.45 1.84
CA GLY A 25 12.29 10.10 1.26
C GLY A 25 10.91 9.47 1.44
N LEU A 26 10.33 9.57 2.64
CA LEU A 26 8.98 9.08 2.93
C LEU A 26 7.90 9.75 2.08
N CYS A 27 7.98 11.06 1.85
CA CYS A 27 7.02 11.77 1.00
C CYS A 27 7.06 11.25 -0.45
N ARG A 28 8.26 11.07 -1.01
CA ARG A 28 8.45 10.50 -2.35
C ARG A 28 7.94 9.07 -2.45
N LEU A 29 8.26 8.25 -1.44
CA LEU A 29 7.78 6.87 -1.35
C LEU A 29 6.25 6.80 -1.33
N ARG A 30 5.58 7.66 -0.55
CA ARG A 30 4.12 7.71 -0.50
C ARG A 30 3.51 8.08 -1.84
N THR A 31 4.07 9.07 -2.54
CA THR A 31 3.60 9.47 -3.88
C THR A 31 3.79 8.34 -4.91
N ALA A 32 4.93 7.65 -4.87
CA ALA A 32 5.19 6.51 -5.74
C ALA A 32 4.25 5.33 -5.44
N CYS A 33 4.04 5.00 -4.16
CA CYS A 33 3.08 3.99 -3.74
C CYS A 33 1.65 4.33 -4.15
N GLU A 34 1.22 5.59 -4.05
CA GLU A 34 -0.11 6.04 -4.48
C GLU A 34 -0.29 5.85 -6.00
N ARG A 35 0.75 6.21 -6.77
CA ARG A 35 0.77 6.00 -8.22
C ARG A 35 0.71 4.51 -8.56
N ALA A 36 1.54 3.69 -7.92
CA ALA A 36 1.54 2.25 -8.13
C ALA A 36 0.20 1.62 -7.75
N LYS A 37 -0.43 2.03 -6.64
CA LYS A 37 -1.78 1.60 -6.25
C LYS A 37 -2.79 1.90 -7.35
N ARG A 38 -2.81 3.12 -7.88
CA ARG A 38 -3.71 3.51 -8.98
C ARG A 38 -3.46 2.66 -10.23
N THR A 39 -2.20 2.41 -10.58
CA THR A 39 -1.85 1.54 -11.70
C THR A 39 -2.26 0.08 -11.44
N LEU A 40 -2.07 -0.43 -10.23
CA LEU A 40 -2.50 -1.78 -9.85
C LEU A 40 -4.02 -1.94 -9.83
N SER A 41 -4.78 -0.85 -9.65
CA SER A 41 -6.24 -0.89 -9.80
C SER A 41 -6.68 -1.15 -11.25
N SER A 42 -5.88 -0.78 -12.26
CA SER A 42 -6.19 -1.05 -13.68
C SER A 42 -5.40 -2.23 -14.25
N SER A 43 -4.12 -2.34 -13.90
CA SER A 43 -3.14 -3.30 -14.44
C SER A 43 -2.73 -4.36 -13.42
N SER A 44 -2.22 -5.50 -13.88
CA SER A 44 -1.78 -6.62 -13.03
C SER A 44 -0.40 -6.43 -12.39
N GLN A 45 0.39 -5.47 -12.88
CA GLN A 45 1.76 -5.18 -12.43
C GLN A 45 2.03 -3.67 -12.47
N ALA A 46 2.88 -3.19 -11.56
CA ALA A 46 3.37 -1.82 -11.53
C ALA A 46 4.87 -1.77 -11.18
N SER A 47 5.62 -0.92 -11.89
CA SER A 47 6.99 -0.55 -11.54
C SER A 47 7.00 0.67 -10.63
N LEU A 48 7.82 0.59 -9.59
CA LEU A 48 8.11 1.65 -8.63
C LEU A 48 9.56 2.08 -8.86
N GLU A 49 9.73 3.30 -9.35
CA GLU A 49 11.03 3.93 -9.59
C GLU A 49 11.06 5.21 -8.76
N ILE A 50 11.98 5.29 -7.80
CA ILE A 50 12.15 6.45 -6.95
C ILE A 50 13.61 6.87 -6.97
N ASP A 51 13.85 8.04 -7.54
CA ASP A 51 15.16 8.65 -7.60
C ASP A 51 15.55 9.24 -6.24
N SER A 52 16.79 8.96 -5.82
CA SER A 52 17.39 9.48 -4.59
C SER A 52 16.51 9.28 -3.35
N LEU A 53 16.19 8.02 -3.01
CA LEU A 53 15.31 7.68 -1.88
C LEU A 53 16.03 7.84 -0.52
N HIS A 54 17.29 7.43 -0.44
CA HIS A 54 18.15 7.60 0.74
C HIS A 54 19.59 7.82 0.31
N GLU A 55 20.25 8.88 0.79
CA GLU A 55 21.68 9.16 0.50
C GLU A 55 22.10 9.08 -0.98
N GLY A 56 21.18 9.38 -1.91
CA GLY A 56 21.45 9.32 -3.35
C GLY A 56 21.33 7.91 -3.96
N ILE A 57 20.83 6.93 -3.21
CA ILE A 57 20.51 5.59 -3.70
C ILE A 57 19.12 5.62 -4.33
N ASP A 58 19.06 5.16 -5.57
CA ASP A 58 17.83 4.98 -6.31
C ASP A 58 17.14 3.68 -5.92
N PHE A 59 15.81 3.72 -5.85
CA PHE A 59 15.00 2.56 -5.52
C PHE A 59 14.20 2.11 -6.73
N TYR A 60 14.45 0.86 -7.12
CA TYR A 60 13.71 0.17 -8.17
C TYR A 60 13.05 -1.07 -7.59
N SER A 61 11.74 -1.16 -7.75
CA SER A 61 10.97 -2.34 -7.35
C SER A 61 9.81 -2.56 -8.30
N THR A 62 9.38 -3.81 -8.44
CA THR A 62 8.19 -4.14 -9.22
C THR A 62 7.25 -4.93 -8.33
N ILE A 63 5.99 -4.53 -8.33
CA ILE A 63 4.94 -5.15 -7.52
C ILE A 63 3.82 -5.64 -8.42
N THR A 64 3.30 -6.84 -8.12
CA THR A 64 2.14 -7.41 -8.78
C THR A 64 0.88 -7.16 -7.96
N ARG A 65 -0.28 -7.18 -8.62
CA ARG A 65 -1.57 -7.01 -7.95
C ARG A 65 -1.79 -8.05 -6.86
N ALA A 66 -1.49 -9.33 -7.12
CA ALA A 66 -1.60 -10.42 -6.14
C ALA A 66 -0.78 -10.13 -4.87
N ARG A 67 0.47 -9.66 -5.03
CA ARG A 67 1.33 -9.35 -3.89
C ARG A 67 0.84 -8.12 -3.10
N PHE A 68 0.22 -7.16 -3.78
CA PHE A 68 -0.43 -6.03 -3.12
C PHE A 68 -1.68 -6.46 -2.35
N GLU A 69 -2.49 -7.35 -2.92
CA GLU A 69 -3.69 -7.89 -2.26
C GLU A 69 -3.33 -8.72 -1.03
N GLU A 70 -2.28 -9.53 -1.08
CA GLU A 70 -1.75 -10.25 0.09
C GLU A 70 -1.30 -9.29 1.21
N LEU A 71 -0.61 -8.20 0.86
CA LEU A 71 -0.16 -7.18 1.84
C LEU A 71 -1.33 -6.42 2.47
N CYS A 72 -2.44 -6.27 1.76
CA CYS A 72 -3.63 -5.54 2.22
C CYS A 72 -4.76 -6.46 2.68
N ALA A 73 -4.55 -7.79 2.72
CA ALA A 73 -5.59 -8.76 3.02
C ALA A 73 -6.26 -8.51 4.38
N ASP A 74 -5.47 -8.12 5.38
CA ASP A 74 -5.96 -7.82 6.72
C ASP A 74 -6.85 -6.57 6.73
N LEU A 75 -6.48 -5.52 5.99
CA LEU A 75 -7.32 -4.32 5.83
C LEU A 75 -8.62 -4.65 5.10
N PHE A 76 -8.59 -5.49 4.06
CA PHE A 76 -9.80 -5.88 3.34
C PHE A 76 -10.75 -6.69 4.22
N ARG A 77 -10.22 -7.57 5.08
CA ARG A 77 -11.03 -8.28 6.08
C ARG A 77 -11.73 -7.32 7.05
N LEU A 78 -11.03 -6.30 7.52
CA LEU A 78 -11.61 -5.27 8.39
C LEU A 78 -12.71 -4.46 7.70
N THR A 79 -12.70 -4.33 6.37
CA THR A 79 -13.79 -3.64 5.64
C THR A 79 -15.07 -4.47 5.51
N LEU A 80 -14.98 -5.80 5.62
CA LEU A 80 -16.16 -6.67 5.55
C LEU A 80 -17.01 -6.64 6.83
N GLU A 81 -16.39 -6.34 7.97
CA GLU A 81 -17.05 -6.22 9.26
C GLU A 81 -18.11 -5.09 9.30
N PRO A 82 -17.78 -3.82 8.97
CA PRO A 82 -18.76 -2.74 8.96
C PRO A 82 -19.83 -2.94 7.88
N VAL A 83 -19.50 -3.56 6.73
CA VAL A 83 -20.49 -3.91 5.69
C VAL A 83 -21.49 -4.93 6.23
N THR A 84 -21.01 -5.96 6.93
CA THR A 84 -21.89 -6.98 7.51
C THR A 84 -22.76 -6.39 8.63
N LYS A 85 -22.23 -5.46 9.43
CA LYS A 85 -23.01 -4.74 10.43
C LYS A 85 -24.07 -3.83 9.80
N ALA A 86 -23.71 -3.04 8.80
CA ALA A 86 -24.63 -2.17 8.08
C ALA A 86 -25.78 -2.96 7.41
N LEU A 87 -25.49 -4.15 6.88
CA LEU A 87 -26.50 -5.01 6.28
C LEU A 87 -27.49 -5.57 7.32
N ARG A 88 -27.00 -5.95 8.50
CA ARG A 88 -27.83 -6.37 9.65
C ARG A 88 -28.72 -5.22 10.14
N ASP A 89 -28.15 -4.02 10.25
CA ASP A 89 -28.88 -2.82 10.66
C ASP A 89 -29.97 -2.45 9.62
N ALA A 90 -29.71 -2.70 8.34
CA ALA A 90 -30.67 -2.50 7.24
C ALA A 90 -31.75 -3.60 7.13
N LYS A 91 -31.70 -4.64 7.96
CA LYS A 91 -32.57 -5.85 7.87
C LYS A 91 -32.56 -6.49 6.47
N MET A 92 -31.46 -6.34 5.74
CA MET A 92 -31.26 -6.99 4.46
C MET A 92 -30.49 -8.28 4.73
N ASP A 93 -31.11 -9.42 4.44
CA ASP A 93 -30.42 -10.71 4.53
C ASP A 93 -29.41 -10.82 3.36
N LYS A 94 -28.25 -11.44 3.60
CA LYS A 94 -27.32 -11.77 2.51
C LYS A 94 -27.95 -12.90 1.69
N ALA A 95 -28.77 -12.54 0.70
CA ALA A 95 -29.27 -13.49 -0.30
C ALA A 95 -28.11 -14.12 -1.08
#